data_AF-A0A914MY26-F1
#
_entry.id   AF-A0A914MY26-F1
#
_cell.length_a   1.000
_cell.length_b   1.000
_cell.length_c   1.000
_cell.angle_alpha   90.00
_cell.angle_beta   90.00
_cell.angle_gamma   90.00
#
_symmetry.space_group_name_H-M   'P 1'
#
loop_
_entity.id
_entity.type
_entity.pdbx_description
1 polymer ?
#
loop_
_entity_poly.entity_id
_entity_poly.type
_entity_poly.pdbx_seq_one_letter_code
_entity_poly.pdbx_strand_id
1 'polypeptide(L)'
;MIANLLGLQQGTGYNAERYIERLNNTIVHNSKFNVTKTYSKFIIKEVPADADSLLPGIFQYCVDEAMEHAKGKNIEPQQLACTLTSDFLDYDIWVPFSNISNNTVEAMLNRCQHIAQSKKQDELSLWGSPFSITVTTINKNSFAKRRRVGGAARKIPKVRHQINNGSLIKFANPDNMNHCLFYALIASLIQNICNWTRKNFFNYIHNLKGMSGRFQKDTYEIMNQVGAQFGLNEYDADEWIPRIVDQLNNVNCKNQYRIKVFLFGDKGNYKPEFEYGPEDYDTPIILYYSDSEKHFYAVKKNGRLFGNYYCLSCMCVYNKAQHHTIICKARCKNCSRVGPVFSCQPEQLFSYKYC
;
A
#
# COMPACT_ATOMS: atom_id res chain seq x y z
N MET A 1 -14.37 42.53 14.01
CA MET A 1 -13.93 41.33 14.75
C MET A 1 -14.00 40.14 13.81
N ILE A 2 -12.95 39.30 13.84
CA ILE A 2 -12.72 38.07 13.06
C ILE A 2 -12.18 38.29 11.64
N ALA A 3 -10.90 38.69 11.57
CA ALA A 3 -10.01 38.42 10.45
C ALA A 3 -8.63 38.09 11.05
N ASN A 4 -8.54 36.93 11.69
CA ASN A 4 -7.30 36.36 12.23
C ASN A 4 -7.61 34.93 12.67
N LEU A 5 -7.54 33.99 11.74
CA LEU A 5 -7.45 32.54 11.97
C LEU A 5 -7.34 31.89 10.59
N LEU A 6 -6.12 31.89 10.03
CA LEU A 6 -5.56 30.95 9.06
C LEU A 6 -4.18 31.48 8.65
N GLY A 7 -3.33 31.71 9.65
CA GLY A 7 -1.89 31.83 9.43
C GLY A 7 -1.31 30.43 9.28
N LEU A 8 -1.57 29.77 8.15
CA LEU A 8 -0.62 28.79 7.65
C LEU A 8 0.59 29.61 7.24
N GLN A 9 1.66 29.54 8.04
CA GLN A 9 2.94 30.14 7.71
C GLN A 9 3.31 29.68 6.29
N GLN A 10 3.28 30.63 5.35
CA GLN A 10 4.04 30.54 4.12
C GLN A 10 5.50 30.39 4.55
N GLY A 11 5.99 29.15 4.53
CA GLY A 11 7.39 28.84 4.80
C GLY A 11 8.27 29.64 3.85
N THR A 12 9.00 30.59 4.43
CA THR A 12 10.24 31.20 3.94
C THR A 12 10.71 30.78 2.54
N GLY A 13 10.39 31.59 1.53
CA GLY A 13 11.33 32.10 0.51
C GLY A 13 12.09 31.15 -0.41
N TYR A 14 11.87 29.84 -0.39
CA TYR A 14 12.59 28.93 -1.28
C TYR A 14 11.81 28.68 -2.58
N ASN A 15 12.22 29.35 -3.66
CA ASN A 15 11.54 29.29 -4.96
C ASN A 15 12.01 28.06 -5.76
N ALA A 16 11.70 26.86 -5.24
CA ALA A 16 12.13 25.57 -5.79
C ALA A 16 11.76 25.40 -7.28
N GLU A 17 10.65 26.01 -7.71
CA GLU A 17 10.18 26.05 -9.10
C GLU A 17 11.24 26.53 -10.10
N ARG A 18 12.18 27.38 -9.68
CA ARG A 18 13.24 27.90 -10.56
C ARG A 18 14.31 26.86 -10.88
N TYR A 19 14.47 25.86 -10.02
CA TYR A 19 15.52 24.84 -10.11
C TYR A 19 15.01 23.51 -10.67
N ILE A 20 13.69 23.36 -10.83
CA ILE A 20 13.06 22.14 -11.33
C ILE A 20 12.30 22.40 -12.63
N GLU A 21 12.33 21.43 -13.53
CA GLU A 21 11.39 21.34 -14.64
C GLU A 21 10.40 20.22 -14.37
N ARG A 22 9.11 20.55 -14.44
CA ARG A 22 8.04 19.57 -14.31
C ARG A 22 7.77 18.92 -15.66
N LEU A 23 8.02 17.61 -15.73
CA LEU A 23 7.84 16.79 -16.93
C LEU A 23 6.43 16.24 -17.06
N ASN A 24 5.78 15.94 -15.93
CA ASN A 24 4.42 15.44 -15.91
C ASN A 24 3.72 15.84 -14.61
N ASN A 25 2.42 16.11 -14.69
CA ASN A 25 1.56 16.25 -13.53
C ASN A 25 0.23 15.55 -13.84
N THR A 26 -0.14 14.58 -13.02
CA THR A 26 -1.43 13.91 -13.11
C THR A 26 -2.11 13.91 -11.76
N ILE A 27 -3.37 14.32 -11.75
CA ILE A 27 -4.17 14.40 -10.53
C ILE A 27 -5.29 13.39 -10.66
N VAL A 28 -5.32 12.44 -9.74
CA VAL A 28 -6.39 11.46 -9.61
C VAL A 28 -7.23 11.85 -8.40
N HIS A 29 -8.48 12.21 -8.65
CA HIS A 29 -9.44 12.52 -7.62
C HIS A 29 -10.47 11.41 -7.51
N ASN A 30 -10.74 10.98 -6.28
CA ASN A 30 -11.80 10.03 -5.96
C ASN A 30 -12.82 10.71 -5.04
N SER A 31 -13.91 11.19 -5.64
CA SER A 31 -15.00 11.88 -4.93
C SER A 31 -15.74 10.99 -3.92
N LYS A 32 -15.71 9.67 -4.11
CA LYS A 32 -16.37 8.72 -3.22
C LYS A 32 -15.67 8.63 -1.86
N PHE A 33 -14.35 8.79 -1.84
CA PHE A 33 -13.52 8.63 -0.65
C PHE A 33 -12.82 9.93 -0.23
N ASN A 34 -13.15 11.04 -0.90
CA ASN A 34 -12.49 12.34 -0.73
C ASN A 34 -10.96 12.23 -0.66
N VAL A 35 -10.42 11.44 -1.59
CA VAL A 35 -8.99 11.25 -1.78
C VAL A 35 -8.56 12.01 -3.03
N THR A 36 -7.45 12.70 -2.91
CA THR A 36 -6.75 13.28 -4.06
C THR A 36 -5.33 12.76 -4.05
N LYS A 37 -4.88 12.26 -5.20
CA LYS A 37 -3.53 11.80 -5.44
C LYS A 37 -2.92 12.65 -6.53
N THR A 38 -1.90 13.42 -6.19
CA THR A 38 -1.14 14.26 -7.11
C THR A 38 0.17 13.53 -7.40
N TYR A 39 0.38 13.20 -8.67
CA TYR A 39 1.61 12.60 -9.18
C TYR A 39 2.35 13.66 -9.98
N SER A 40 3.51 14.06 -9.49
CA SER A 40 4.35 15.08 -10.12
C SER A 40 5.71 14.48 -10.44
N LYS A 41 6.12 14.59 -11.71
CA LYS A 41 7.42 14.14 -12.20
C LYS A 41 8.28 15.35 -12.55
N PHE A 42 9.50 15.37 -12.05
CA PHE A 42 10.42 16.49 -12.16
C PHE A 42 11.79 16.05 -12.68
N ILE A 43 12.54 17.00 -13.22
CA ILE A 43 13.98 16.93 -13.43
C ILE A 43 14.62 18.20 -12.85
N ILE A 44 15.76 18.07 -12.19
CA ILE A 44 16.48 19.23 -11.64
C ILE A 44 17.34 19.85 -12.73
N LYS A 45 17.12 21.14 -13.01
CA LYS A 45 17.83 21.90 -14.06
C LYS A 45 19.17 22.43 -13.58
N GLU A 46 19.17 22.99 -12.38
CA GLU A 46 20.32 23.66 -11.79
C GLU A 46 20.37 23.35 -10.30
N VAL A 47 21.59 23.11 -9.79
CA VAL A 47 21.83 22.90 -8.37
C VAL A 47 22.09 24.27 -7.72
N PRO A 48 21.25 24.72 -6.78
CA PRO A 48 21.47 25.96 -6.05
C PRO A 48 22.71 25.86 -5.14
N ALA A 49 23.28 27.01 -4.77
CA ALA A 49 24.42 27.09 -3.85
C ALA A 49 24.12 26.49 -2.46
N ASP A 50 22.85 26.45 -2.07
CA ASP A 50 22.33 25.70 -0.91
C ASP A 50 21.53 24.49 -1.41
N ALA A 51 22.25 23.40 -1.66
CA ALA A 51 21.70 22.16 -2.18
C ALA A 51 20.80 21.43 -1.16
N ASP A 52 21.05 21.60 0.14
CA ASP A 52 20.34 20.92 1.22
C ASP A 52 18.89 21.40 1.34
N SER A 53 18.65 22.68 1.04
CA SER A 53 17.31 23.28 1.05
C SER A 53 16.45 22.97 -0.19
N LEU A 54 17.04 22.41 -1.26
CA LEU A 54 16.30 22.18 -2.51
C LEU A 54 15.22 21.11 -2.37
N LEU A 55 15.60 19.94 -1.86
CA LEU A 55 14.68 18.81 -1.72
C LEU A 55 13.51 19.14 -0.74
N PRO A 56 13.75 19.78 0.41
CA PRO A 56 12.70 20.35 1.25
C PRO A 56 11.76 21.29 0.50
N GLY A 57 12.30 22.21 -0.29
CA GLY A 57 11.52 23.14 -1.09
C GLY A 57 10.64 22.43 -2.12
N ILE A 58 11.15 21.39 -2.77
CA ILE A 58 10.39 20.59 -3.75
C ILE A 58 9.25 19.83 -3.06
N PHE A 59 9.50 19.22 -1.89
CA PHE A 59 8.44 18.54 -1.14
C PHE A 59 7.37 19.50 -0.67
N GLN A 60 7.76 20.67 -0.15
CA GLN A 60 6.83 21.72 0.25
C GLN A 60 5.95 22.14 -0.93
N TYR A 61 6.56 22.42 -2.08
CA TYR A 61 5.84 22.75 -3.31
C TYR A 61 4.81 21.67 -3.70
N CYS A 62 5.20 20.39 -3.66
CA CYS A 62 4.28 19.28 -4.00
C CYS A 62 3.14 19.12 -2.99
N VAL A 63 3.42 19.33 -1.71
CA VAL A 63 2.40 19.27 -0.65
C VAL A 63 1.43 20.42 -0.80
N ASP A 64 1.92 21.65 -1.00
CA ASP A 64 1.08 22.83 -1.19
C ASP A 64 0.18 22.68 -2.43
N GLU A 65 0.73 22.22 -3.55
CA GLU A 65 -0.03 21.93 -4.78
C GLU A 65 -1.13 20.88 -4.52
N ALA A 66 -0.80 19.79 -3.80
CA ALA A 66 -1.79 18.76 -3.46
C ALA A 66 -2.90 19.30 -2.53
N MET A 67 -2.54 20.18 -1.59
CA MET A 67 -3.49 20.82 -0.66
C MET A 67 -4.41 21.82 -1.39
N GLU A 68 -3.87 22.62 -2.30
CA GLU A 68 -4.64 23.53 -3.14
C GLU A 68 -5.61 22.76 -4.05
N HIS A 69 -5.15 21.66 -4.66
CA HIS A 69 -6.01 20.80 -5.45
C HIS A 69 -7.12 20.14 -4.63
N ALA A 70 -6.82 19.68 -3.41
CA ALA A 70 -7.84 19.14 -2.50
C ALA A 70 -8.89 20.21 -2.15
N LYS A 71 -8.45 21.43 -1.79
CA LYS A 71 -9.35 22.57 -1.53
C LYS A 71 -10.20 22.93 -2.74
N GLY A 72 -9.61 22.97 -3.94
CA GLY A 72 -10.31 23.22 -5.20
C GLY A 72 -11.35 22.15 -5.57
N LYS A 73 -11.32 20.98 -4.91
CA LYS A 73 -12.32 19.92 -5.00
C LYS A 73 -13.26 19.86 -3.78
N ASN A 74 -13.27 20.89 -2.94
CA ASN A 74 -14.02 20.94 -1.67
C ASN A 74 -13.69 19.79 -0.71
N ILE A 75 -12.47 19.27 -0.78
CA ILE A 75 -11.95 18.33 0.21
C ILE A 75 -11.15 19.12 1.24
N GLU A 76 -11.46 18.94 2.53
CA GLU A 76 -10.59 19.36 3.63
C GLU A 76 -9.64 18.22 4.00
N PRO A 77 -8.39 18.22 3.50
CA PRO A 77 -7.43 17.16 3.78
C PRO A 77 -6.98 17.22 5.24
N GLN A 78 -6.94 16.06 5.90
CA GLN A 78 -6.58 15.90 7.31
C GLN A 78 -5.38 14.99 7.52
N GLN A 79 -5.09 14.12 6.54
CA GLN A 79 -3.89 13.30 6.53
C GLN A 79 -3.25 13.31 5.15
N LEU A 80 -1.93 13.11 5.12
CA LEU A 80 -1.17 13.03 3.89
C LEU A 80 -0.08 11.95 3.93
N ALA A 81 0.11 11.28 2.81
CA ALA A 81 1.17 10.30 2.55
C ALA A 81 1.98 10.74 1.34
N CYS A 82 3.26 10.36 1.31
CA CYS A 82 4.18 10.75 0.24
C CYS A 82 4.97 9.54 -0.26
N THR A 83 5.18 9.44 -1.58
CA THR A 83 6.10 8.48 -2.18
C THR A 83 7.06 9.22 -3.09
N LEU A 84 8.36 9.00 -2.90
CA LEU A 84 9.43 9.47 -3.77
C LEU A 84 10.01 8.28 -4.54
N THR A 85 10.02 8.41 -5.86
CA THR A 85 10.52 7.41 -6.82
C THR A 85 11.59 8.06 -7.69
N SER A 86 12.74 7.41 -7.88
CA SER A 86 13.81 7.90 -8.75
C SER A 86 14.68 6.74 -9.22
N ASP A 87 15.26 6.85 -10.41
CA ASP A 87 16.20 5.84 -10.93
C ASP A 87 17.53 5.83 -10.14
N PHE A 88 17.84 6.89 -9.38
CA PHE A 88 18.98 6.94 -8.46
C PHE A 88 18.68 6.41 -7.05
N LEU A 89 17.43 6.03 -6.80
CA LEU A 89 17.07 5.34 -5.58
C LEU A 89 17.04 3.85 -5.89
N ASP A 90 17.75 3.05 -5.10
CA ASP A 90 17.65 1.58 -5.20
C ASP A 90 16.21 1.10 -4.96
N TYR A 91 15.41 1.90 -4.24
CA TYR A 91 14.01 1.65 -3.92
C TYR A 91 13.25 2.96 -3.63
N ASP A 92 11.96 2.95 -3.93
CA ASP A 92 11.05 4.04 -3.56
C ASP A 92 11.08 4.32 -2.06
N ILE A 93 11.04 5.61 -1.73
CA ILE A 93 10.92 6.08 -0.36
C ILE A 93 9.46 6.40 -0.12
N TRP A 94 8.81 5.57 0.69
CA TRP A 94 7.42 5.74 1.08
C TRP A 94 7.30 6.27 2.50
N VAL A 95 6.55 7.35 2.65
CA VAL A 95 6.13 7.92 3.92
C VAL A 95 4.62 7.70 4.09
N PRO A 96 4.19 6.99 5.15
CA PRO A 96 2.79 6.65 5.36
C PRO A 96 1.93 7.86 5.72
N PHE A 97 0.62 7.64 5.81
CA PHE A 97 -0.31 8.70 6.20
C PHE A 97 0.03 9.25 7.58
N SER A 98 0.23 10.56 7.63
CA SER A 98 0.43 11.34 8.84
C SER A 98 -0.59 12.46 8.91
N ASN A 99 -0.95 12.89 10.12
CA ASN A 99 -1.81 14.06 10.28
C ASN A 99 -1.11 15.30 9.71
N ILE A 100 -1.89 16.14 9.03
CA ILE A 100 -1.37 17.40 8.50
C ILE A 100 -1.15 18.36 9.67
N SER A 101 0.09 18.81 9.83
CA SER A 101 0.54 19.73 10.87
C SER A 101 1.59 20.67 10.28
N ASN A 102 1.99 21.69 11.04
CA ASN A 102 2.98 22.67 10.57
C ASN A 102 4.35 22.03 10.27
N ASN A 103 4.65 20.84 10.81
CA ASN A 103 5.94 20.16 10.64
C ASN A 103 5.85 18.96 9.68
N THR A 104 4.78 18.81 8.90
CA THR A 104 4.60 17.60 8.09
C THR A 104 5.69 17.43 7.03
N VAL A 105 6.16 18.51 6.41
CA VAL A 105 7.25 18.44 5.42
C VAL A 105 8.58 18.07 6.07
N GLU A 106 8.90 18.64 7.22
CA GLU A 106 10.10 18.30 8.00
C GLU A 106 10.06 16.84 8.50
N ALA A 107 8.90 16.37 8.97
CA ALA A 107 8.71 14.97 9.36
C ALA A 107 8.87 14.02 8.15
N MET A 108 8.43 14.43 6.97
CA MET A 108 8.61 13.67 5.73
C MET A 108 10.07 13.63 5.30
N LEU A 109 10.76 14.76 5.34
CA LEU A 109 12.20 14.88 5.05
C LEU A 109 13.04 14.03 5.99
N ASN A 110 12.81 14.14 7.30
CA ASN A 110 13.50 13.34 8.30
C ASN A 110 13.26 11.84 8.07
N ARG A 111 12.03 11.45 7.67
CA ARG A 111 11.73 10.07 7.30
C ARG A 111 12.49 9.65 6.05
N CYS A 112 12.54 10.50 5.02
CA CYS A 112 13.28 10.24 3.79
C CYS A 112 14.78 10.10 4.05
N GLN A 113 15.38 10.99 4.83
CA GLN A 113 16.79 10.95 5.23
C GLN A 113 17.11 9.72 6.06
N HIS A 114 16.28 9.39 7.05
CA HIS A 114 16.45 8.17 7.85
C HIS A 114 16.34 6.91 6.97
N ILE A 115 15.43 6.89 6.00
CA ILE A 115 15.27 5.78 5.06
C ILE A 115 16.51 5.69 4.14
N ALA A 116 17.03 6.81 3.66
CA ALA A 116 18.24 6.87 2.84
C ALA A 116 19.49 6.40 3.58
N GLN A 117 19.73 6.91 4.79
CA GLN A 117 20.84 6.50 5.65
C GLN A 117 20.78 5.01 6.01
N SER A 118 19.58 4.49 6.31
CA SER A 118 19.39 3.07 6.60
C SER A 118 19.71 2.14 5.43
N LYS A 119 19.73 2.67 4.20
CA LYS A 119 20.03 1.95 2.96
C LYS A 119 21.50 2.13 2.50
N LYS A 120 22.37 2.72 3.34
CA LYS A 120 23.78 3.01 3.02
C LYS A 120 23.97 3.88 1.77
N GLN A 121 23.05 4.79 1.50
CA GLN A 121 23.29 5.86 0.52
C GLN A 121 23.95 7.01 1.27
N ASP A 122 25.18 7.36 0.90
CA ASP A 122 25.96 8.42 1.57
C ASP A 122 25.30 9.81 1.39
N GLU A 123 24.60 10.05 0.27
CA GLU A 123 23.76 11.24 0.04
C GLU A 123 22.59 10.93 -0.90
N LEU A 124 21.41 11.52 -0.64
CA LEU A 124 20.22 11.38 -1.47
C LEU A 124 20.32 12.25 -2.74
N SER A 125 21.20 11.88 -3.66
CA SER A 125 21.39 12.60 -4.92
C SER A 125 20.29 12.24 -5.93
N LEU A 126 19.30 13.11 -6.09
CA LEU A 126 18.31 13.04 -7.18
C LEU A 126 18.80 13.78 -8.45
N TRP A 127 20.08 14.14 -8.49
CA TRP A 127 20.65 15.01 -9.51
C TRP A 127 20.92 14.24 -10.82
N GLY A 128 20.40 14.73 -11.94
CA GLY A 128 20.74 14.22 -13.28
C GLY A 128 19.77 13.18 -13.87
N SER A 129 18.66 12.85 -13.19
CA SER A 129 17.61 11.98 -13.74
C SER A 129 16.22 12.41 -13.25
N PRO A 130 15.17 12.08 -14.01
CA PRO A 130 13.81 12.39 -13.58
C PRO A 130 13.40 11.61 -12.34
N PHE A 131 12.83 12.29 -11.36
CA PHE A 131 12.22 11.68 -10.17
C PHE A 131 10.74 12.04 -10.08
N SER A 132 9.97 11.25 -9.33
CA SER A 132 8.54 11.44 -9.13
C SER A 132 8.21 11.56 -7.66
N ILE A 133 7.36 12.53 -7.33
CA ILE A 133 6.78 12.69 -6.01
C ILE A 133 5.27 12.48 -6.15
N THR A 134 4.75 11.59 -5.32
CA THR A 134 3.33 11.32 -5.24
C THR A 134 2.82 11.74 -3.88
N VAL A 135 1.96 12.76 -3.82
CA VAL A 135 1.31 13.19 -2.59
C VAL A 135 -0.14 12.71 -2.61
N THR A 136 -0.52 11.96 -1.59
CA THR A 136 -1.91 11.50 -1.41
C THR A 136 -2.50 12.19 -0.19
N THR A 137 -3.58 12.94 -0.39
CA THR A 137 -4.30 13.64 0.68
C THR A 137 -5.67 13.00 0.90
N ILE A 138 -6.08 12.84 2.16
CA ILE A 138 -7.38 12.26 2.53
C ILE A 138 -8.10 13.12 3.57
N ASN A 139 -9.43 13.17 3.49
CA ASN A 139 -10.29 13.76 4.52
C ASN A 139 -10.83 12.66 5.46
N LYS A 140 -10.31 12.56 6.68
CA LYS A 140 -10.71 11.54 7.65
C LYS A 140 -12.16 11.72 8.14
N ASN A 141 -12.69 12.94 8.17
CA ASN A 141 -14.08 13.23 8.53
C ASN A 141 -15.08 12.80 7.44
N SER A 142 -14.61 12.55 6.22
CA SER A 142 -15.46 12.05 5.15
C SER A 142 -15.77 10.56 5.23
N PHE A 143 -15.06 9.83 6.11
CA PHE A 143 -15.52 8.55 6.64
C PHE A 143 -16.67 8.78 7.63
N ALA A 144 -17.66 9.61 7.26
CA ALA A 144 -18.89 9.74 8.00
C ALA A 144 -19.60 8.38 7.94
N LYS A 145 -19.79 7.77 9.13
CA LYS A 145 -20.65 6.61 9.40
C LYS A 145 -21.77 6.55 8.36
N ARG A 146 -21.76 5.53 7.50
CA ARG A 146 -22.75 5.32 6.43
C ARG A 146 -24.14 5.81 6.85
N ARG A 147 -24.52 7.04 6.49
CA ARG A 147 -25.93 7.40 6.40
C ARG A 147 -26.40 6.70 5.15
N ARG A 148 -27.12 5.58 5.32
CA ARG A 148 -27.87 4.93 4.25
C ARG A 148 -28.89 5.95 3.73
N VAL A 149 -28.47 6.77 2.76
CA VAL A 149 -29.41 7.62 2.02
C VAL A 149 -30.13 6.69 1.05
N GLY A 150 -31.41 6.45 1.35
CA GLY A 150 -32.31 5.70 0.49
C GLY A 150 -32.46 6.42 -0.85
N GLY A 151 -31.76 5.91 -1.86
CA GLY A 151 -31.99 6.22 -3.26
C GLY A 151 -32.12 4.90 -4.00
N ALA A 152 -33.15 4.75 -4.83
CA ALA A 152 -33.39 3.54 -5.60
C ALA A 152 -32.12 3.13 -6.36
N ALA A 153 -31.65 1.91 -6.09
CA ALA A 153 -30.41 1.41 -6.64
C ALA A 153 -30.48 1.44 -8.18
N ARG A 154 -29.56 2.16 -8.82
CA ARG A 154 -29.21 1.83 -10.21
C ARG A 154 -28.83 0.34 -10.21
N LYS A 155 -29.57 -0.47 -10.96
CA LYS A 155 -29.22 -1.87 -11.23
C LYS A 155 -27.95 -1.87 -12.06
N ILE A 156 -26.80 -1.79 -11.39
CA ILE A 156 -25.52 -2.20 -11.95
C ILE A 156 -25.68 -3.71 -12.20
N PRO A 157 -25.46 -4.21 -13.43
CA PRO A 157 -25.54 -5.64 -13.70
C PRO A 157 -24.60 -6.36 -12.73
N LYS A 158 -25.13 -7.35 -11.99
CA LYS A 158 -24.32 -8.14 -11.06
C LYS A 158 -23.36 -8.99 -11.88
N VAL A 159 -22.11 -8.55 -12.01
CA VAL A 159 -21.02 -9.45 -12.41
C VAL A 159 -20.79 -10.39 -11.23
N ARG A 160 -21.51 -11.52 -11.20
CA ARG A 160 -21.30 -12.58 -10.21
C ARG A 160 -20.16 -13.48 -10.69
N HIS A 161 -18.92 -13.08 -10.47
CA HIS A 161 -17.84 -14.05 -10.50
C HIS A 161 -17.97 -14.93 -9.25
N GLN A 162 -18.18 -16.24 -9.45
CA GLN A 162 -18.24 -17.18 -8.34
C GLN A 162 -16.83 -17.30 -7.74
N ILE A 163 -16.67 -16.79 -6.52
CA ILE A 163 -15.47 -17.03 -5.73
C ILE A 163 -15.37 -18.54 -5.53
N ASN A 164 -14.23 -19.10 -5.89
CA ASN A 164 -13.97 -20.50 -5.68
C ASN A 164 -13.77 -20.74 -4.19
N ASN A 165 -14.81 -21.22 -3.51
CA ASN A 165 -14.78 -21.54 -2.07
C ASN A 165 -13.64 -22.52 -1.72
N GLY A 166 -13.23 -23.38 -2.64
CA GLY A 166 -12.07 -24.27 -2.46
C GLY A 166 -10.73 -23.53 -2.35
N SER A 167 -10.66 -22.27 -2.78
CA SER A 167 -9.49 -21.40 -2.65
C SER A 167 -9.45 -20.64 -1.33
N LEU A 168 -10.50 -20.68 -0.51
CA LEU A 168 -10.50 -20.05 0.81
C LEU A 168 -9.86 -20.98 1.85
N ILE A 169 -9.10 -20.41 2.77
CA ILE A 169 -8.60 -21.09 3.96
C ILE A 169 -9.68 -20.94 5.02
N LYS A 170 -10.31 -22.07 5.35
CA LYS A 170 -11.39 -22.10 6.32
C LYS A 170 -10.81 -22.30 7.71
N PHE A 171 -11.12 -21.39 8.61
CA PHE A 171 -10.82 -21.48 10.03
C PHE A 171 -12.05 -21.01 10.81
N ALA A 172 -12.23 -21.53 12.01
CA ALA A 172 -13.19 -20.98 12.95
C ALA A 172 -12.49 -19.91 13.79
N ASN A 173 -13.23 -18.91 14.26
CA ASN A 173 -12.72 -18.06 15.34
C ASN A 173 -12.71 -18.92 16.61
N PRO A 174 -11.54 -19.33 17.13
CA PRO A 174 -11.45 -20.34 18.18
C PRO A 174 -12.02 -19.86 19.53
N ASP A 175 -12.24 -18.56 19.68
CA ASP A 175 -12.73 -17.89 20.88
C ASP A 175 -14.18 -17.36 20.75
N ASN A 176 -14.87 -17.65 19.64
CA ASN A 176 -16.16 -17.04 19.27
C ASN A 176 -16.14 -15.49 19.23
N MET A 177 -14.96 -14.87 19.16
CA MET A 177 -14.82 -13.43 18.97
C MET A 177 -14.66 -13.11 17.48
N ASN A 178 -14.96 -11.88 17.08
CA ASN A 178 -14.94 -11.50 15.66
C ASN A 178 -13.54 -11.10 15.15
N HIS A 179 -12.49 -11.86 15.50
CA HIS A 179 -11.10 -11.55 15.12
C HIS A 179 -10.69 -12.09 13.73
N CYS A 180 -11.68 -12.48 12.92
CA CYS A 180 -11.44 -13.15 11.63
C CYS A 180 -10.52 -12.39 10.67
N LEU A 181 -10.51 -11.05 10.71
CA LEU A 181 -9.58 -10.24 9.92
C LEU A 181 -8.12 -10.56 10.25
N PHE A 182 -7.77 -10.57 11.54
CA PHE A 182 -6.41 -10.86 12.01
C PHE A 182 -6.04 -12.31 11.70
N TYR A 183 -6.94 -13.25 11.99
CA TYR A 183 -6.73 -14.66 11.65
C TYR A 183 -6.49 -14.87 10.16
N ALA A 184 -7.26 -14.21 9.29
CA ALA A 184 -7.07 -14.30 7.85
C ALA A 184 -5.70 -13.75 7.42
N LEU A 185 -5.29 -12.61 7.97
CA LEU A 185 -3.98 -12.01 7.72
C LEU A 185 -2.84 -12.95 8.11
N ILE A 186 -2.86 -13.49 9.33
CA ILE A 186 -1.82 -14.40 9.83
C ILE A 186 -1.80 -15.71 9.05
N ALA A 187 -2.97 -16.28 8.74
CA ALA A 187 -3.06 -17.50 7.96
C ALA A 187 -2.44 -17.33 6.56
N SER A 188 -2.73 -16.21 5.89
CA SER A 188 -2.15 -15.90 4.58
C SER A 188 -0.64 -15.62 4.67
N LEU A 189 -0.21 -14.88 5.71
CA LEU A 189 1.20 -14.56 5.95
C LEU A 189 2.03 -15.83 6.14
N ILE A 190 1.66 -16.68 7.11
CA ILE A 190 2.36 -17.94 7.41
C ILE A 190 2.41 -18.86 6.19
N GLN A 191 1.32 -18.94 5.42
CA GLN A 191 1.31 -19.72 4.18
C GLN A 191 2.32 -19.22 3.14
N ASN A 192 2.55 -17.90 3.10
CA ASN A 192 3.46 -17.30 2.12
C ASN A 192 4.93 -17.36 2.56
N ILE A 193 5.22 -17.19 3.86
CA ILE A 193 6.60 -17.03 4.35
C ILE A 193 7.21 -18.32 4.93
N CYS A 194 6.42 -19.20 5.56
CA CYS A 194 6.99 -20.28 6.38
C CYS A 194 7.43 -21.55 5.60
N ASN A 195 7.25 -21.62 4.27
CA ASN A 195 7.59 -22.81 3.46
C ASN A 195 7.10 -24.16 4.06
N TRP A 196 6.00 -24.15 4.81
CA TRP A 196 5.49 -25.33 5.49
C TRP A 196 4.84 -26.31 4.52
N THR A 197 4.95 -27.61 4.82
CA THR A 197 4.16 -28.63 4.15
C THR A 197 2.67 -28.39 4.39
N ARG A 198 1.81 -28.84 3.47
CA ARG A 198 0.34 -28.74 3.62
C ARG A 198 -0.15 -29.30 4.95
N LYS A 199 0.46 -30.39 5.43
CA LYS A 199 0.12 -31.04 6.70
C LYS A 199 0.47 -30.16 7.90
N ASN A 200 1.64 -29.53 7.90
CA ASN A 200 2.05 -28.65 8.99
C ASN A 200 1.18 -27.40 9.05
N PHE A 201 0.90 -26.78 7.89
CA PHE A 201 -0.01 -25.65 7.82
C PHE A 201 -1.45 -26.00 8.25
N PHE A 202 -1.95 -27.17 7.84
CA PHE A 202 -3.24 -27.66 8.30
C PHE A 202 -3.28 -27.87 9.82
N ASN A 203 -2.24 -28.49 10.39
CA ASN A 203 -2.16 -28.68 11.84
C ASN A 203 -2.11 -27.34 12.60
N TYR A 204 -1.42 -26.35 12.05
CA TYR A 204 -1.36 -25.00 12.60
C TYR A 204 -2.73 -24.32 12.64
N ILE A 205 -3.44 -24.25 11.50
CA ILE A 205 -4.74 -23.58 11.40
C ILE A 205 -5.81 -24.27 12.25
N HIS A 206 -5.74 -25.61 12.39
CA HIS A 206 -6.73 -26.40 13.11
C HIS A 206 -6.31 -26.80 14.54
N ASN A 207 -5.24 -26.21 15.10
CA ASN A 207 -4.76 -26.48 16.45
C ASN A 207 -4.47 -27.97 16.74
N LEU A 208 -3.94 -28.70 15.76
CA LEU A 208 -3.68 -30.14 15.86
C LEU A 208 -2.19 -30.45 16.15
N LYS A 209 -1.94 -31.65 16.69
CA LYS A 209 -0.61 -32.30 16.78
C LYS A 209 0.52 -31.39 17.28
N GLY A 210 0.42 -30.93 18.53
CA GLY A 210 1.47 -30.13 19.18
C GLY A 210 1.54 -28.66 18.76
N MET A 211 0.62 -28.19 17.89
CA MET A 211 0.48 -26.77 17.53
C MET A 211 -0.74 -26.11 18.19
N SER A 212 -1.28 -26.73 19.24
CA SER A 212 -2.48 -26.24 19.92
C SER A 212 -2.28 -24.80 20.42
N GLY A 213 -3.20 -23.91 20.06
CA GLY A 213 -3.20 -22.51 20.47
C GLY A 213 -2.15 -21.64 19.77
N ARG A 214 -1.28 -22.19 18.91
CA ARG A 214 -0.22 -21.41 18.26
C ARG A 214 -0.80 -20.37 17.31
N PHE A 215 -1.77 -20.76 16.48
CA PHE A 215 -2.42 -19.83 15.55
C PHE A 215 -3.13 -18.68 16.28
N GLN A 216 -3.78 -18.98 17.40
CA GLN A 216 -4.38 -17.97 18.28
C GLN A 216 -3.33 -17.06 18.92
N LYS A 217 -2.26 -17.62 19.45
CA LYS A 217 -1.17 -16.86 20.07
C LYS A 217 -0.52 -15.89 19.08
N ASP A 218 -0.15 -16.37 17.89
CA ASP A 218 0.48 -15.53 16.85
C ASP A 218 -0.47 -14.39 16.42
N THR A 219 -1.78 -14.67 16.35
CA THR A 219 -2.80 -13.67 16.04
C THR A 219 -2.91 -12.60 17.12
N TYR A 220 -2.99 -13.01 18.39
CA TYR A 220 -3.09 -12.08 19.52
C TYR A 220 -1.83 -11.27 19.74
N GLU A 221 -0.66 -11.84 19.43
CA GLU A 221 0.60 -11.12 19.46
C GLU A 221 0.59 -9.93 18.50
N ILE A 222 0.13 -10.13 17.25
CA ILE A 222 -0.04 -9.03 16.30
C ILE A 222 -1.10 -8.03 16.75
N MET A 223 -2.25 -8.51 17.26
CA MET A 223 -3.29 -7.61 17.80
C MET A 223 -2.74 -6.71 18.91
N ASN A 224 -1.98 -7.29 19.84
CA ASN A 224 -1.33 -6.53 20.92
C ASN A 224 -0.31 -5.52 20.39
N GLN A 225 0.53 -5.92 19.43
CA GLN A 225 1.57 -5.05 18.86
C GLN A 225 0.98 -3.82 18.16
N VAL A 226 -0.16 -3.96 17.49
CA VAL A 226 -0.85 -2.83 16.83
C VAL A 226 -1.80 -2.06 17.77
N GLY A 227 -1.87 -2.45 19.04
CA GLY A 227 -2.77 -1.85 20.03
C GLY A 227 -4.25 -2.08 19.71
N ALA A 228 -4.60 -3.24 19.14
CA ALA A 228 -5.98 -3.57 18.82
C ALA A 228 -6.79 -3.85 20.08
N GLN A 229 -7.96 -3.20 20.19
CA GLN A 229 -8.91 -3.50 21.25
C GLN A 229 -9.51 -4.88 21.01
N PHE A 230 -9.46 -5.74 22.03
CA PHE A 230 -10.05 -7.08 21.96
C PHE A 230 -11.57 -7.01 22.10
N GLY A 231 -12.25 -7.92 21.40
CA GLY A 231 -13.69 -8.15 21.55
C GLY A 231 -14.59 -7.15 20.83
N LEU A 232 -14.08 -6.43 19.81
CA LEU A 232 -14.93 -5.64 18.94
C LEU A 232 -15.91 -6.53 18.16
N ASN A 233 -17.10 -5.99 17.90
CA ASN A 233 -18.12 -6.67 17.10
C ASN A 233 -17.69 -6.87 15.64
N GLU A 234 -16.85 -5.99 15.13
CA GLU A 234 -16.26 -6.07 13.79
C GLU A 234 -14.95 -5.28 13.78
N TYR A 235 -14.03 -5.69 12.92
CA TYR A 235 -12.79 -4.94 12.67
C TYR A 235 -12.85 -4.40 11.24
N ASP A 236 -12.82 -3.08 11.13
CA ASP A 236 -12.81 -2.41 9.84
C ASP A 236 -11.48 -2.66 9.12
N ALA A 237 -11.56 -3.16 7.89
CA ALA A 237 -10.40 -3.40 7.05
C ALA A 237 -9.60 -2.12 6.82
N ASP A 238 -10.28 -0.98 6.61
CA ASP A 238 -9.65 0.31 6.32
C ASP A 238 -8.86 0.85 7.52
N GLU A 239 -9.26 0.48 8.75
CA GLU A 239 -8.57 0.88 9.97
C GLU A 239 -7.42 -0.07 10.33
N TRP A 240 -7.67 -1.38 10.29
CA TRP A 240 -6.77 -2.36 10.89
C TRP A 240 -5.73 -2.89 9.92
N ILE A 241 -6.06 -3.06 8.62
CA ILE A 241 -5.08 -3.56 7.64
C ILE A 241 -3.85 -2.65 7.57
N PRO A 242 -3.97 -1.30 7.48
CA PRO A 242 -2.80 -0.43 7.45
C PRO A 242 -1.86 -0.62 8.63
N ARG A 243 -2.42 -0.64 9.85
CA ARG A 243 -1.65 -0.80 11.09
C ARG A 243 -0.92 -2.13 11.13
N ILE A 244 -1.58 -3.22 10.73
CA ILE A 244 -0.99 -4.56 10.70
C ILE A 244 0.10 -4.63 9.64
N VAL A 245 -0.14 -4.14 8.42
CA VAL A 245 0.84 -4.16 7.33
C VAL A 245 2.06 -3.30 7.68
N ASP A 246 1.85 -2.13 8.29
CA ASP A 246 2.94 -1.26 8.74
C ASP A 246 3.75 -1.93 9.84
N GLN A 247 3.11 -2.56 10.82
CA GLN A 247 3.78 -3.31 11.87
C GLN A 247 4.62 -4.45 11.28
N LEU A 248 4.05 -5.22 10.35
CA LEU A 248 4.75 -6.33 9.70
C LEU A 248 5.93 -5.84 8.87
N ASN A 249 5.77 -4.84 8.01
CA ASN A 249 6.83 -4.35 7.12
C ASN A 249 7.94 -3.62 7.88
N ASN A 250 7.61 -2.86 8.93
CA ASN A 250 8.58 -2.00 9.61
C ASN A 250 9.23 -2.65 10.83
N VAL A 251 8.60 -3.67 11.42
CA VAL A 251 9.06 -4.30 12.67
C VAL A 251 9.27 -5.79 12.47
N ASN A 252 8.22 -6.57 12.24
CA ASN A 252 8.29 -8.04 12.33
C ASN A 252 9.06 -8.70 11.17
N CYS A 253 8.92 -8.15 9.96
CA CYS A 253 9.48 -8.68 8.72
C CYS A 253 10.45 -7.70 8.06
N LYS A 254 10.94 -6.71 8.83
CA LYS A 254 11.81 -5.65 8.33
C LYS A 254 12.98 -6.22 7.54
N ASN A 255 13.17 -5.73 6.31
CA ASN A 255 14.20 -6.15 5.37
C ASN A 255 14.17 -7.63 4.94
N GLN A 256 13.14 -8.40 5.30
CA GLN A 256 12.99 -9.81 4.92
C GLN A 256 11.88 -10.01 3.89
N TYR A 257 10.74 -9.34 4.10
CA TYR A 257 9.56 -9.45 3.25
C TYR A 257 8.94 -8.07 3.05
N ARG A 258 8.42 -7.82 1.85
CA ARG A 258 7.61 -6.63 1.53
C ARG A 258 6.19 -7.08 1.30
N ILE A 259 5.34 -6.78 2.27
CA ILE A 259 3.98 -7.29 2.37
C ILE A 259 3.00 -6.26 1.81
N LYS A 260 2.18 -6.68 0.83
CA LYS A 260 1.03 -5.90 0.33
C LYS A 260 -0.23 -6.74 0.45
N VAL A 261 -1.29 -6.13 1.00
CA VAL A 261 -2.59 -6.76 1.18
C VAL A 261 -3.53 -6.38 0.03
N PHE A 262 -4.28 -7.37 -0.45
CA PHE A 262 -5.33 -7.25 -1.44
C PHE A 262 -6.61 -7.85 -0.88
N LEU A 263 -7.63 -7.03 -0.66
CA LEU A 263 -8.93 -7.44 -0.14
C LEU A 263 -9.97 -7.48 -1.26
N PHE A 264 -10.55 -8.65 -1.47
CA PHE A 264 -11.67 -8.87 -2.39
C PHE A 264 -12.99 -8.98 -1.63
N GLY A 265 -14.10 -8.63 -2.29
CA GLY A 265 -15.43 -8.75 -1.71
C GLY A 265 -16.41 -9.47 -2.64
N ASP A 266 -17.63 -9.67 -2.15
CA ASP A 266 -18.72 -10.41 -2.80
C ASP A 266 -19.25 -9.78 -4.10
N LYS A 267 -18.80 -8.57 -4.42
CA LYS A 267 -19.23 -7.85 -5.64
C LYS A 267 -18.65 -8.45 -6.92
N GLY A 268 -17.79 -9.45 -6.81
CA GLY A 268 -17.30 -10.23 -7.96
C GLY A 268 -16.45 -9.40 -8.91
N ASN A 269 -15.73 -8.40 -8.40
CA ASN A 269 -14.79 -7.64 -9.21
C ASN A 269 -13.44 -8.37 -9.28
N TYR A 270 -12.82 -8.39 -10.46
CA TYR A 270 -11.41 -8.81 -10.56
C TYR A 270 -10.45 -7.80 -9.96
N LYS A 271 -10.89 -6.57 -9.68
CA LYS A 271 -10.09 -5.61 -8.92
C LYS A 271 -10.38 -5.77 -7.43
N PRO A 272 -9.34 -5.72 -6.56
CA PRO A 272 -9.54 -5.68 -5.12
C PRO A 272 -10.41 -4.48 -4.74
N GLU A 273 -11.25 -4.63 -3.71
CA GLU A 273 -12.03 -3.53 -3.14
C GLU A 273 -11.14 -2.60 -2.31
N PHE A 274 -10.06 -3.14 -1.73
CA PHE A 274 -9.07 -2.41 -0.96
C PHE A 274 -7.68 -3.04 -1.14
N GLU A 275 -6.66 -2.20 -1.23
CA GLU A 275 -5.25 -2.61 -1.30
C GLU A 275 -4.40 -1.68 -0.45
N TYR A 276 -3.42 -2.24 0.27
CA TYR A 276 -2.52 -1.47 1.12
C TYR A 276 -1.15 -2.14 1.25
N GLY A 277 -0.09 -1.35 1.09
CA GLY A 277 1.31 -1.80 1.13
C GLY A 277 2.13 -1.23 -0.04
N PRO A 278 3.44 -1.52 -0.08
CA PRO A 278 4.36 -0.97 -1.07
C PRO A 278 4.11 -1.55 -2.47
N GLU A 279 4.35 -0.77 -3.53
CA GLU A 279 4.14 -1.23 -4.92
C GLU A 279 5.16 -2.29 -5.36
N ASP A 280 6.37 -2.28 -4.78
CA ASP A 280 7.46 -3.22 -5.04
C ASP A 280 7.42 -4.47 -4.13
N TYR A 281 6.24 -4.83 -3.62
CA TYR A 281 6.04 -5.98 -2.74
C TYR A 281 6.53 -7.32 -3.35
N ASP A 282 6.95 -8.24 -2.49
CA ASP A 282 7.29 -9.63 -2.85
C ASP A 282 6.34 -10.66 -2.21
N THR A 283 5.61 -10.25 -1.17
CA THR A 283 4.77 -11.12 -0.35
C THR A 283 3.31 -10.64 -0.39
N PRO A 284 2.50 -11.09 -1.38
CA PRO A 284 1.10 -10.73 -1.47
C PRO A 284 0.25 -11.47 -0.44
N ILE A 285 -0.53 -10.71 0.33
CA ILE A 285 -1.55 -11.22 1.23
C ILE A 285 -2.91 -11.01 0.57
N ILE A 286 -3.59 -12.11 0.27
CA ILE A 286 -4.88 -12.07 -0.42
C ILE A 286 -5.97 -12.45 0.57
N LEU A 287 -6.88 -11.52 0.79
CA LEU A 287 -8.02 -11.66 1.69
C LEU A 287 -9.32 -11.58 0.89
N TYR A 288 -10.36 -12.21 1.44
CA TYR A 288 -11.71 -12.17 0.91
C TYR A 288 -12.69 -11.91 2.03
N TYR A 289 -13.56 -10.92 1.86
CA TYR A 289 -14.63 -10.62 2.81
C TYR A 289 -15.98 -11.06 2.24
N SER A 290 -16.68 -11.92 2.99
CA SER A 290 -18.05 -12.31 2.69
C SER A 290 -19.04 -11.41 3.42
N ASP A 291 -19.84 -10.66 2.67
CA ASP A 291 -20.94 -9.84 3.19
C ASP A 291 -22.04 -10.73 3.82
N SER A 292 -22.30 -11.92 3.25
CA SER A 292 -23.34 -12.83 3.76
C SER A 292 -22.98 -13.44 5.11
N GLU A 293 -21.72 -13.79 5.30
CA GLU A 293 -21.24 -14.44 6.53
C GLU A 293 -20.61 -13.44 7.50
N LYS A 294 -20.42 -12.19 7.07
CA LYS A 294 -19.67 -11.13 7.79
C LYS A 294 -18.33 -11.65 8.28
N HIS A 295 -17.59 -12.31 7.40
CA HIS A 295 -16.37 -13.04 7.75
C HIS A 295 -15.25 -12.77 6.76
N PHE A 296 -14.04 -12.59 7.30
CA PHE A 296 -12.81 -12.48 6.52
C PHE A 296 -12.15 -13.85 6.36
N TYR A 297 -11.84 -14.20 5.12
CA TYR A 297 -11.15 -15.41 4.74
C TYR A 297 -9.78 -15.08 4.18
N ALA A 298 -8.79 -15.91 4.51
CA ALA A 298 -7.53 -15.93 3.78
C ALA A 298 -7.70 -16.70 2.47
N VAL A 299 -7.03 -16.26 1.41
CA VAL A 299 -7.05 -16.95 0.12
C VAL A 299 -5.76 -17.75 -0.05
N LYS A 300 -5.90 -18.99 -0.51
CA LYS A 300 -4.79 -19.90 -0.78
C LYS A 300 -3.88 -19.34 -1.87
N LYS A 301 -2.57 -19.50 -1.69
CA LYS A 301 -1.49 -19.12 -2.63
C LYS A 301 -1.69 -19.60 -4.08
N ASN A 302 -2.48 -20.65 -4.30
CA ASN A 302 -2.66 -21.29 -5.61
C ASN A 302 -3.48 -20.48 -6.64
N GLY A 303 -3.79 -19.21 -6.36
CA GLY A 303 -4.16 -18.23 -7.39
C GLY A 303 -5.47 -18.49 -8.13
N ARG A 304 -6.34 -19.38 -7.62
CA ARG A 304 -7.62 -19.75 -8.26
C ARG A 304 -8.84 -19.16 -7.56
N LEU A 305 -8.70 -17.98 -6.96
CA LEU A 305 -9.79 -17.26 -6.31
C LEU A 305 -11.02 -17.14 -7.23
N PHE A 306 -10.78 -16.93 -8.52
CA PHE A 306 -11.80 -16.79 -9.56
C PHE A 306 -11.92 -18.03 -10.46
N GLY A 307 -11.52 -19.21 -9.97
CA GLY A 307 -11.51 -20.47 -10.74
C GLY A 307 -10.34 -20.61 -11.72
N ASN A 308 -9.82 -19.50 -12.23
CA ASN A 308 -8.63 -19.41 -13.08
C ASN A 308 -7.45 -18.77 -12.34
N TYR A 309 -6.24 -18.85 -12.92
CA TYR A 309 -5.11 -18.10 -12.39
C TYR A 309 -5.39 -16.61 -12.44
N TYR A 310 -4.85 -15.86 -11.48
CA TYR A 310 -5.08 -14.43 -11.35
C TYR A 310 -3.76 -13.70 -11.14
N CYS A 311 -3.55 -12.62 -11.87
CA CYS A 311 -2.37 -11.78 -11.74
C CYS A 311 -2.73 -10.50 -10.99
N LEU A 312 -2.10 -10.32 -9.82
CA LEU A 312 -2.28 -9.15 -8.97
C LEU A 312 -1.78 -7.86 -9.64
N SER A 313 -0.74 -7.95 -10.48
CA SER A 313 -0.14 -6.79 -11.14
C SER A 313 -1.00 -6.21 -12.28
N CYS A 314 -1.64 -7.03 -13.11
CA CYS A 314 -2.59 -6.55 -14.14
C CYS A 314 -4.04 -6.53 -13.67
N MET A 315 -4.32 -7.08 -12.48
CA MET A 315 -5.64 -7.34 -11.94
C MET A 315 -6.57 -8.10 -12.91
N CYS A 316 -6.04 -9.19 -13.47
CA CYS A 316 -6.71 -9.92 -14.54
C CYS A 316 -6.57 -11.45 -14.41
N VAL A 317 -7.62 -12.18 -14.78
CA VAL A 317 -7.63 -13.65 -14.82
C VAL A 317 -6.98 -14.17 -16.11
N TYR A 318 -6.33 -15.34 -16.02
CA TYR A 318 -5.69 -15.98 -17.16
C TYR A 318 -5.69 -17.51 -17.05
N ASN A 319 -5.63 -18.19 -18.20
CA ASN A 319 -5.73 -19.64 -18.27
C ASN A 319 -4.35 -20.34 -18.28
N LYS A 320 -3.34 -19.73 -18.92
CA LYS A 320 -1.99 -20.28 -19.06
C LYS A 320 -0.95 -19.25 -18.67
N ALA A 321 -0.08 -19.61 -17.71
CA ALA A 321 0.97 -18.73 -17.20
C ALA A 321 1.92 -18.26 -18.32
N GLN A 322 2.39 -19.17 -19.17
CA GLN A 322 3.29 -18.83 -20.29
C GLN A 322 2.70 -17.75 -21.22
N HIS A 323 1.42 -17.88 -21.58
CA HIS A 323 0.76 -16.91 -22.44
C HIS A 323 0.53 -15.57 -21.73
N HIS A 324 0.13 -15.61 -20.46
CA HIS A 324 -0.03 -14.39 -19.66
C HIS A 324 1.31 -13.65 -19.48
N THR A 325 2.40 -14.39 -19.28
CA THR A 325 3.79 -13.88 -19.29
C THR A 325 4.24 -13.41 -20.66
N ILE A 326 3.43 -13.45 -21.73
CA ILE A 326 3.69 -12.76 -23.02
C ILE A 326 2.82 -11.49 -23.22
N ILE A 327 1.64 -11.41 -22.61
CA ILE A 327 0.68 -10.30 -22.82
C ILE A 327 0.46 -9.38 -21.61
N CYS A 328 0.97 -9.73 -20.42
CA CYS A 328 0.74 -8.93 -19.22
C CYS A 328 1.27 -7.49 -19.40
N LYS A 329 0.43 -6.49 -19.07
CA LYS A 329 0.77 -5.06 -19.16
C LYS A 329 1.73 -4.57 -18.07
N ALA A 330 1.91 -5.37 -17.01
CA ALA A 330 2.76 -5.06 -15.86
C ALA A 330 4.13 -5.76 -15.93
N ARG A 331 4.66 -6.00 -17.13
CA ARG A 331 6.03 -6.55 -17.30
C ARG A 331 7.08 -5.54 -16.87
N CYS A 332 8.15 -6.02 -16.26
CA CYS A 332 9.41 -5.26 -16.28
C CYS A 332 9.88 -5.14 -17.74
N LYS A 333 10.13 -3.91 -18.23
CA LYS A 333 10.60 -3.68 -19.61
C LYS A 333 11.99 -4.28 -19.87
N ASN A 334 12.80 -4.48 -18.84
CA ASN A 334 14.18 -4.97 -18.97
C ASN A 334 14.27 -6.51 -18.98
N CYS A 335 13.54 -7.22 -18.11
CA CYS A 335 13.65 -8.69 -18.01
C CYS A 335 12.44 -9.47 -18.54
N SER A 336 11.35 -8.78 -18.96
CA SER A 336 10.09 -9.38 -19.43
C SER A 336 9.36 -10.31 -18.46
N ARG A 337 9.84 -10.44 -17.21
CA ARG A 337 9.18 -11.26 -16.15
C ARG A 337 8.00 -10.50 -15.55
N VAL A 338 7.07 -11.26 -14.98
CA VAL A 338 5.79 -10.76 -14.44
C VAL A 338 5.66 -11.16 -12.97
N GLY A 339 5.41 -10.18 -12.10
CA GLY A 339 4.92 -10.39 -10.75
C GLY A 339 5.93 -10.14 -9.61
N PRO A 340 5.43 -10.05 -8.37
CA PRO A 340 6.18 -9.68 -7.16
C PRO A 340 7.31 -10.67 -6.79
N VAL A 341 7.22 -11.92 -7.27
CA VAL A 341 8.23 -12.98 -7.05
C VAL A 341 9.43 -12.83 -8.00
N PHE A 342 9.38 -11.90 -8.96
CA PHE A 342 10.42 -11.65 -9.95
C PHE A 342 10.77 -10.17 -10.01
N SER A 343 11.27 -9.60 -8.91
CA SER A 343 11.91 -8.28 -8.95
C SER A 343 13.01 -8.29 -10.02
N CYS A 344 13.02 -7.27 -10.88
CA CYS A 344 14.14 -7.03 -11.78
C CYS A 344 15.41 -6.90 -10.91
N GLN A 345 16.42 -7.75 -11.14
CA GLN A 345 17.73 -7.54 -10.53
C GLN A 345 18.22 -6.17 -11.02
N PRO A 346 18.71 -5.28 -10.14
CA PRO A 346 19.33 -4.05 -10.59
C PRO A 346 20.41 -4.42 -11.59
N GLU A 347 20.44 -3.72 -12.73
CA GLU A 347 21.40 -3.97 -13.79
C GLU A 347 22.79 -4.01 -13.17
N GLN A 348 23.43 -5.19 -13.21
CA GLN A 348 24.87 -5.24 -13.07
C GLN A 348 25.39 -4.40 -14.22
N LEU A 349 25.78 -3.17 -13.90
CA LEU A 349 26.63 -2.32 -14.71
C LEU A 349 27.62 -3.26 -15.41
N PHE A 350 27.56 -3.29 -16.73
CA PHE A 350 28.44 -4.05 -17.59
C PHE A 350 29.89 -3.95 -17.08
N SER A 351 30.35 -4.95 -16.34
CA SER A 351 31.77 -5.12 -16.09
C SER A 351 32.33 -5.73 -17.38
N TYR A 352 32.71 -4.87 -18.32
CA TYR A 352 33.78 -5.25 -19.23
C TYR A 352 34.98 -5.62 -18.36
N LYS A 353 35.32 -6.91 -18.33
CA LYS A 353 36.70 -7.38 -18.53
C LYS A 353 36.78 -8.90 -18.56
N TYR A 354 37.36 -9.33 -19.67
CA TYR A 354 38.05 -10.57 -19.97
C TYR A 354 38.66 -11.35 -18.80
N CYS A 355 38.70 -12.67 -19.03
CA CYS A 355 39.37 -13.77 -18.31
C CYS A 355 38.65 -14.36 -17.09
#